data_AF-A0A814LUP6-F1
#
_entry.id   AF-A0A814LUP6-F1
#
_cell.length_a   1.000
_cell.length_b   1.000
_cell.length_c   1.000
_cell.angle_alpha   90.00
_cell.angle_beta   90.00
_cell.angle_gamma   90.00
#
_symmetry.space_group_name_H-M   'P 1'
#
loop_
_entity.id
_entity.type
_entity.pdbx_description
1 polymer ?
#
loop_
_entity_poly.entity_id
_entity_poly.type
_entity_poly.pdbx_seq_one_letter_code
_entity_poly.pdbx_strand_id
1 'polypeptide(L)'
;MHLFSLYLFVLLFLNNQINAENRLSPNYQQLALSKCFINNYSTWLEQRESLNYFLQFAQLFGIDTKRIEQEIERYRLQDECLKKLKHHPM
;
A
#
# COMPACT_ATOMS: atom_id res chain seq x y z
N MET A 1 40.88 -3.45 5.78
CA MET A 1 39.83 -4.35 5.23
C MET A 1 38.65 -4.52 6.20
N HIS A 2 38.08 -3.43 6.75
CA HIS A 2 36.92 -3.49 7.68
C HIS A 2 35.66 -2.79 7.17
N LEU A 3 35.79 -1.97 6.12
CA LEU A 3 34.66 -1.23 5.51
C LEU A 3 33.70 -2.14 4.73
N PHE A 4 34.21 -3.21 4.13
CA PHE A 4 33.39 -4.16 3.35
C PHE A 4 32.43 -4.96 4.23
N SER A 5 32.82 -5.24 5.48
CA SER A 5 32.00 -6.01 6.43
C SER A 5 30.82 -5.21 6.97
N LEU A 6 30.97 -3.90 7.16
CA LEU A 6 29.89 -3.02 7.59
C LEU A 6 28.84 -2.84 6.50
N TYR A 7 29.28 -2.70 5.24
CA TYR A 7 28.36 -2.57 4.10
C TYR A 7 27.53 -3.83 3.87
N LEU A 8 28.16 -5.01 3.99
CA LEU A 8 27.46 -6.29 3.90
C LEU A 8 26.44 -6.46 5.04
N PHE A 9 26.77 -6.01 6.25
CA PHE A 9 25.85 -6.07 7.39
C PHE A 9 24.64 -5.15 7.20
N VAL A 10 24.84 -3.94 6.67
CA VAL A 10 23.73 -3.01 6.36
C VAL A 10 22.81 -3.57 5.27
N LEU A 11 23.36 -4.18 4.21
CA LEU A 11 22.57 -4.83 3.17
C LEU A 11 21.79 -6.03 3.71
N LEU A 12 22.40 -6.87 4.56
CA LEU A 12 21.73 -7.99 5.20
C LEU A 12 20.63 -7.52 6.16
N PHE A 13 20.84 -6.43 6.88
CA PHE A 13 19.85 -5.87 7.80
C PHE A 13 18.66 -5.27 7.04
N LEU A 14 18.91 -4.54 5.94
CA LEU A 14 17.85 -4.05 5.04
C LEU A 14 17.06 -5.20 4.42
N ASN A 15 17.72 -6.24 3.92
CA ASN A 15 17.04 -7.42 3.38
C ASN A 15 16.22 -8.18 4.43
N ASN A 16 16.71 -8.23 5.67
CA ASN A 16 15.96 -8.84 6.77
C ASN A 16 14.75 -8.02 7.21
N GLN A 17 14.82 -6.68 7.19
CA GLN A 17 13.67 -5.84 7.49
C GLN A 17 12.60 -5.92 6.40
N ILE A 18 13.00 -5.91 5.12
CA ILE A 18 12.08 -6.13 3.98
C ILE A 18 11.41 -7.51 4.05
N ASN A 19 12.15 -8.55 4.46
CA ASN A 19 11.58 -9.89 4.64
C ASN A 19 10.76 -10.05 5.93
N ALA A 20 10.97 -9.22 6.96
CA ALA A 20 10.20 -9.26 8.19
C ALA A 20 8.79 -8.68 8.01
N GLU A 21 8.63 -7.62 7.22
CA GLU A 21 7.32 -7.03 6.90
C GLU A 21 6.46 -7.91 5.98
N ASN A 22 7.07 -8.86 5.27
CA ASN A 22 6.39 -9.76 4.32
C ASN A 22 5.97 -11.12 4.91
N ARG A 23 6.12 -11.38 6.22
CA ARG A 23 5.81 -12.69 6.83
C ARG A 23 4.32 -12.93 7.14
N LEU A 24 3.41 -12.26 6.46
CA LEU A 24 2.01 -12.71 6.47
C LEU A 24 1.89 -13.87 5.49
N SER A 25 1.31 -14.99 5.93
CA SER A 25 1.09 -16.12 5.03
C SER A 25 0.28 -15.63 3.81
N PRO A 26 0.54 -16.15 2.59
CA PRO A 26 -0.21 -15.74 1.40
C PRO A 26 -1.74 -15.81 1.59
N ASN A 27 -2.20 -16.80 2.35
CA ASN A 27 -3.60 -16.97 2.74
C ASN A 27 -4.11 -15.82 3.63
N TYR A 28 -3.30 -15.36 4.59
CA TYR A 28 -3.65 -14.21 5.42
C TYR A 28 -3.69 -12.93 4.59
N GLN A 29 -2.74 -12.73 3.68
CA GLN A 29 -2.74 -11.57 2.79
C GLN A 29 -4.01 -11.55 1.92
N GLN A 30 -4.38 -12.69 1.34
CA GLN A 30 -5.59 -12.81 0.55
C GLN A 30 -6.86 -12.57 1.38
N LEU A 31 -6.90 -13.08 2.62
CA LEU A 31 -8.00 -12.83 3.55
C LEU A 31 -8.10 -11.35 3.92
N ALA A 32 -6.97 -10.70 4.20
CA ALA A 32 -6.93 -9.28 4.57
C ALA A 32 -7.39 -8.39 3.41
N LEU A 33 -6.94 -8.67 2.19
CA LEU A 33 -7.40 -8.00 0.97
C LEU A 33 -8.91 -8.17 0.79
N SER A 34 -9.42 -9.41 0.89
CA SER A 34 -10.85 -9.70 0.79
C SER A 34 -11.68 -8.97 1.87
N LYS A 35 -11.20 -8.95 3.12
CA LYS A 35 -11.87 -8.24 4.23
C LYS A 35 -11.92 -6.73 4.02
N CYS A 36 -10.94 -6.17 3.32
CA CYS A 36 -10.91 -4.75 2.95
C CYS A 36 -11.53 -4.48 1.58
N PHE A 37 -12.27 -5.44 1.00
CA PHE A 37 -12.91 -5.33 -0.32
C PHE A 37 -11.92 -5.01 -1.46
N ILE A 38 -10.71 -5.53 -1.37
CA ILE A 38 -9.66 -5.42 -2.39
C ILE A 38 -9.54 -6.79 -3.08
N ASN A 39 -9.88 -6.84 -4.36
CA ASN A 39 -9.84 -8.08 -5.14
C ASN A 39 -8.44 -8.36 -5.71
N ASN A 40 -7.78 -7.32 -6.23
CA ASN A 40 -6.43 -7.37 -6.78
C ASN A 40 -5.65 -6.16 -6.26
N TYR A 41 -4.58 -6.42 -5.50
CA TYR A 41 -3.80 -5.37 -4.86
C TYR A 41 -3.04 -4.48 -5.87
N SER A 42 -2.50 -5.07 -6.94
CA SER A 42 -1.79 -4.33 -7.99
C SER A 42 -2.72 -3.39 -8.73
N THR A 43 -3.88 -3.88 -9.19
CA THR A 43 -4.88 -3.05 -9.85
C THR A 43 -5.42 -1.96 -8.93
N TRP A 44 -5.63 -2.28 -7.64
CA TRP A 44 -6.05 -1.31 -6.63
C TRP A 44 -5.02 -0.19 -6.45
N LEU A 45 -3.73 -0.50 -6.40
CA LEU A 45 -2.66 0.49 -6.32
C LEU A 45 -2.64 1.41 -7.54
N GLU A 46 -2.66 0.83 -8.75
CA GLU A 46 -2.64 1.57 -10.01
C GLU A 46 -3.83 2.52 -10.15
N GLN A 47 -5.02 2.08 -9.77
CA GLN A 47 -6.24 2.88 -9.80
C GLN A 47 -6.20 4.03 -8.80
N ARG A 48 -5.69 3.79 -7.58
CA ARG A 48 -5.50 4.83 -6.56
C ARG A 48 -4.57 5.93 -7.04
N GLU A 49 -3.45 5.57 -7.65
CA GLU A 49 -2.49 6.54 -8.20
C GLU A 49 -3.08 7.33 -9.36
N SER A 50 -3.76 6.63 -10.29
CA SER A 50 -4.44 7.25 -11.42
C SER A 50 -5.48 8.29 -10.96
N LEU A 51 -6.28 7.97 -9.94
CA LEU A 51 -7.29 8.89 -9.40
C LEU A 51 -6.66 10.17 -8.82
N ASN A 52 -5.50 10.08 -8.18
CA ASN A 52 -4.79 11.26 -7.68
C ASN A 52 -4.34 12.17 -8.84
N TYR A 53 -3.84 11.60 -9.93
CA TYR A 53 -3.50 12.37 -11.14
C TYR A 53 -4.75 13.01 -11.77
N PHE A 54 -5.85 12.25 -11.87
CA PHE A 54 -7.12 12.78 -12.37
C PHE A 54 -7.67 13.90 -11.50
N LEU A 55 -7.54 13.81 -10.17
CA LEU A 55 -7.97 14.86 -9.25
C LEU A 55 -7.19 16.15 -9.50
N GLN A 56 -5.85 16.05 -9.59
CA GLN A 56 -4.99 17.21 -9.87
C GLN A 56 -5.35 17.86 -11.21
N PHE A 57 -5.56 17.05 -12.24
CA PHE A 57 -6.02 17.53 -13.54
C PHE A 57 -7.39 18.21 -13.42
N ALA A 58 -8.39 17.54 -12.84
CA ALA A 58 -9.74 18.08 -12.70
C ALA A 58 -9.76 19.43 -11.95
N GLN A 59 -8.95 19.58 -10.90
CA GLN A 59 -8.79 20.84 -10.16
C GLN A 59 -8.23 21.97 -11.04
N LEU A 60 -7.23 21.68 -11.89
CA LEU A 60 -6.63 22.66 -12.80
C LEU A 60 -7.63 23.16 -13.85
N PHE A 61 -8.55 22.30 -14.29
CA PHE A 61 -9.54 22.62 -15.32
C PHE A 61 -10.91 23.03 -14.76
N GLY A 62 -11.05 23.14 -13.43
CA GLY A 62 -12.32 23.50 -12.79
C GLY A 62 -13.46 22.48 -13.03
N ILE A 63 -13.10 21.21 -13.24
CA ILE A 63 -14.04 20.10 -13.40
C ILE A 63 -14.54 19.68 -12.01
N ASP A 64 -15.82 19.29 -11.90
CA ASP A 64 -16.37 18.76 -10.65
C ASP A 64 -15.59 17.54 -10.15
N THR A 65 -14.95 17.69 -8.99
CA THR A 65 -14.09 16.67 -8.36
C THR A 65 -14.81 15.78 -7.37
N LYS A 66 -16.07 16.07 -7.02
CA LYS A 66 -16.77 15.41 -5.90
C LYS A 66 -16.79 13.89 -6.03
N ARG A 67 -17.00 13.37 -7.23
CA ARG A 67 -16.99 11.92 -7.49
C ARG A 67 -15.60 11.30 -7.33
N ILE A 68 -14.56 12.01 -7.77
CA ILE A 68 -13.16 11.57 -7.66
C ILE A 68 -12.74 11.56 -6.19
N GLU A 69 -13.12 12.59 -5.42
CA GLU A 69 -12.85 12.68 -3.99
C GLU A 69 -13.53 11.56 -3.19
N GLN A 70 -14.79 11.24 -3.51
CA GLN A 70 -15.48 10.09 -2.91
C GLN A 70 -14.80 8.76 -3.22
N GLU A 71 -14.29 8.61 -4.45
CA GLU A 71 -13.53 7.43 -4.86
C GLU A 71 -12.24 7.32 -4.06
N ILE A 72 -11.46 8.40 -3.96
CA ILE A 72 -10.22 8.47 -3.18
C ILE A 72 -10.47 8.17 -1.69
N GLU A 73 -11.56 8.69 -1.11
CA GLU A 73 -11.90 8.40 0.29
C GLU A 73 -12.17 6.91 0.51
N ARG A 74 -12.80 6.21 -0.43
CA ARG A 74 -12.93 4.75 -0.36
C ARG A 74 -11.56 4.07 -0.36
N TYR A 75 -10.63 4.47 -1.24
CA TYR A 75 -9.26 3.92 -1.22
C TYR A 75 -8.55 4.18 0.11
N ARG A 76 -8.76 5.36 0.71
CA ARG A 76 -8.21 5.71 2.03
C ARG A 76 -8.75 4.78 3.14
N LEU A 77 -10.05 4.52 3.17
CA LEU A 77 -10.67 3.60 4.13
C LEU A 77 -10.18 2.16 3.96
N GLN A 78 -9.96 1.71 2.72
CA GLN A 78 -9.39 0.40 2.44
C GLN A 78 -7.94 0.26 2.93
N ASP A 79 -7.12 1.30 2.73
CA ASP A 79 -5.75 1.35 3.24
C ASP A 79 -5.72 1.34 4.78
N GLU A 80 -6.63 2.06 5.43
CA GLU A 80 -6.79 2.06 6.89
C GLU A 80 -7.21 0.66 7.40
N CYS A 81 -8.11 -0.02 6.69
CA CYS A 81 -8.49 -1.40 6.98
C CYS A 81 -7.27 -2.34 6.92
N LEU A 82 -6.47 -2.26 5.85
CA LEU A 82 -5.27 -3.09 5.70
C LEU A 82 -4.26 -2.84 6.82
N LYS A 83 -4.06 -1.56 7.20
CA LYS A 83 -3.18 -1.19 8.31
C LYS A 83 -3.64 -1.80 9.63
N LYS A 84 -4.94 -1.75 9.94
CA LYS A 84 -5.49 -2.35 11.17
C LYS A 84 -5.29 -3.86 11.21
N LEU A 85 -5.51 -4.55 10.09
CA LEU A 85 -5.29 -5.99 10.01
C LEU A 85 -3.82 -6.37 10.23
N LYS A 86 -2.87 -5.64 9.61
CA LYS A 86 -1.42 -5.87 9.84
C LYS A 86 -0.99 -5.77 11.32
N HIS A 87 -1.70 -4.97 12.13
CA HIS A 87 -1.39 -4.76 13.55
C HIS A 87 -2.19 -5.69 14.48
N HIS A 88 -3.06 -6.55 13.95
CA HIS A 88 -3.67 -7.62 14.73
C HIS A 88 -2.78 -8.86 14.67
N PRO A 89 -1.98 -9.16 15.71
CA PRO A 89 -1.43 -10.50 15.85
C PRO A 89 -2.60 -11.47 15.95
N MET A 90 -2.57 -12.53 15.15
CA MET A 90 -3.43 -13.69 15.39
C MET A 90 -2.98 -14.42 16.65
#